data_AF-A0A3D3X1U2-F1
#
_entry.id   AF-A0A3D3X1U2-F1
#
_cell.length_a   1.000
_cell.length_b   1.000
_cell.length_c   1.000
_cell.angle_alpha   90.00
_cell.angle_beta   90.00
_cell.angle_gamma   90.00
#
_symmetry.space_group_name_H-M   'P 1'
#
loop_
_entity.id
_entity.type
_entity.pdbx_description
1 polymer ?
#
loop_
_entity_poly.entity_id
_entity_poly.type
_entity_poly.pdbx_seq_one_letter_code
_entity_poly.pdbx_strand_id
1 'polypeptide(L)'
;MNMLTFLKNLALRRIELQLPRNTFLRKSFQECLNQPLTSGVITLRKVLHTLAEIDKEVAESIHRDWLKFRPRIVFNQGRNPEDLVVVDQMNETLERNLSLRCDYFGHLFFDPKTSESLRRREPLKSFAPESKIVEDIDLLANRVIRLWKQPLRNSARLLKNNTVKIYEQRYL
;
A
#
# COMPACT_ATOMS: atom_id res chain seq x y z
N MET A 1 -6.08 -4.23 13.18
CA MET A 1 -6.31 -3.20 12.14
C MET A 1 -6.21 -3.87 10.77
N ASN A 2 -7.26 -3.79 9.94
CA ASN A 2 -7.29 -4.40 8.60
C ASN A 2 -6.41 -3.58 7.62
N MET A 3 -5.70 -4.24 6.69
CA MET A 3 -4.86 -3.60 5.67
C MET A 3 -5.63 -2.54 4.86
N LEU A 4 -6.90 -2.78 4.56
CA LEU A 4 -7.77 -1.81 3.89
C LEU A 4 -7.95 -0.53 4.71
N THR A 5 -8.17 -0.67 6.02
CA THR A 5 -8.27 0.47 6.94
C THR A 5 -6.94 1.23 7.01
N PHE A 6 -5.82 0.51 7.05
CA PHE A 6 -4.50 1.13 7.03
C PHE A 6 -4.27 1.96 5.76
N LEU A 7 -4.54 1.38 4.59
CA LEU A 7 -4.38 2.08 3.31
C LEU A 7 -5.32 3.29 3.21
N LYS A 8 -6.58 3.15 3.65
CA LYS A 8 -7.50 4.28 3.75
C LYS A 8 -6.93 5.40 4.62
N ASN A 9 -6.45 5.08 5.82
CA ASN A 9 -5.92 6.07 6.75
C ASN A 9 -4.63 6.72 6.23
N LEU A 10 -3.74 5.94 5.60
CA LEU A 10 -2.55 6.46 4.92
C LEU A 10 -2.93 7.47 3.83
N ALA A 11 -3.92 7.11 3.03
CA ALA A 11 -4.40 7.93 1.94
C ALA A 11 -5.00 9.25 2.48
N LEU A 12 -5.87 9.19 3.49
CA LEU A 12 -6.42 10.37 4.15
C LEU A 12 -5.34 11.25 4.80
N ARG A 13 -4.36 10.63 5.47
CA ARG A 13 -3.24 11.36 6.07
C ARG A 13 -2.43 12.12 5.03
N ARG A 14 -2.28 11.55 3.83
CA ARG A 14 -1.57 12.23 2.74
C ARG A 14 -2.31 13.47 2.24
N ILE A 15 -3.64 13.41 2.13
CA ILE A 15 -4.47 14.59 1.83
C ILE A 15 -4.27 15.64 2.93
N GLU A 16 -4.36 15.22 4.20
CA GLU A 16 -4.21 16.12 5.33
C GLU A 16 -2.86 16.86 5.34
N LEU A 17 -1.77 16.18 4.96
CA LEU A 17 -0.43 16.76 4.91
C LEU A 17 -0.25 17.80 3.79
N GLN A 18 -1.11 17.79 2.77
CA GLN A 18 -1.10 18.79 1.69
C GLN A 18 -1.91 20.03 2.06
N LEU A 19 -2.79 19.94 3.06
CA LEU A 19 -3.58 21.08 3.51
C LEU A 19 -2.68 22.09 4.25
N PRO A 20 -2.87 23.41 4.05
CA PRO A 20 -2.09 24.42 4.75
C PRO A 20 -2.32 24.32 6.27
N ARG A 21 -1.26 24.48 7.06
CA ARG A 21 -1.33 24.39 8.52
C ARG A 21 -2.24 25.49 9.08
N ASN A 22 -3.04 25.17 10.10
CA ASN A 22 -3.90 26.11 10.84
C ASN A 22 -4.95 26.85 9.98
N THR A 23 -5.50 26.18 8.97
CA THR A 23 -6.57 26.74 8.12
C THR A 23 -7.93 26.14 8.43
N PHE A 24 -8.99 26.89 8.08
CA PHE A 24 -10.37 26.42 8.08
C PHE A 24 -10.51 25.11 7.29
N LEU A 25 -9.83 24.99 6.15
CA LEU A 25 -9.76 23.77 5.33
C LEU A 25 -9.40 22.51 6.13
N ARG A 26 -8.42 22.59 7.03
CA ARG A 26 -8.00 21.44 7.84
C ARG A 26 -9.05 21.05 8.88
N LYS A 27 -9.76 22.03 9.46
CA LYS A 27 -10.86 21.77 10.39
C LYS A 27 -12.02 21.08 9.65
N SER A 28 -12.45 21.64 8.50
CA SER A 28 -13.50 21.07 7.67
C SER A 28 -13.16 19.67 7.16
N PHE A 29 -11.90 19.41 6.82
CA PHE A 29 -11.42 18.08 6.48
C PHE A 29 -11.59 17.09 7.64
N GLN A 30 -11.15 17.46 8.85
CA GLN A 30 -11.28 16.61 10.04
C GLN A 30 -12.74 16.37 10.42
N GLU A 31 -13.59 17.39 10.30
CA GLU A 31 -15.04 17.26 10.50
C GLU A 31 -15.66 16.30 9.49
N CYS A 32 -15.26 16.36 8.21
CA CYS A 32 -15.70 15.41 7.19
C CYS A 32 -15.28 13.97 7.51
N LEU A 33 -14.13 13.76 8.15
CA LEU A 33 -13.64 12.44 8.54
C LEU A 33 -14.34 11.87 9.78
N ASN A 34 -14.72 12.74 10.71
CA ASN A 34 -15.35 12.38 11.98
C ASN A 34 -16.89 12.25 11.87
N GLN A 35 -17.46 12.36 10.68
CA GLN A 35 -18.89 12.14 10.47
C GLN A 35 -19.29 10.71 10.89
N PRO A 36 -20.41 10.54 11.62
CA PRO A 36 -20.81 9.24 12.14
C PRO A 36 -21.00 8.19 11.03
N LEU A 37 -20.78 6.91 11.37
CA LEU A 37 -20.82 5.73 10.47
C LEU A 37 -22.10 5.59 9.64
N THR A 38 -23.18 6.28 10.02
CA THR A 38 -24.44 6.39 9.26
C THR A 38 -24.31 7.18 7.94
N SER A 39 -23.21 7.92 7.74
CA SER A 39 -23.01 8.84 6.59
C SER A 39 -22.49 8.18 5.31
N GLY A 40 -22.43 6.85 5.27
CA GLY A 40 -21.91 6.08 4.14
C GLY A 40 -20.37 5.99 4.09
N VAL A 41 -19.87 5.26 3.09
CA VAL A 41 -18.43 5.08 2.88
C VAL A 41 -17.80 6.42 2.48
N ILE A 42 -16.80 6.90 3.24
CA ILE A 42 -16.02 8.09 2.87
C ILE A 42 -15.35 7.85 1.52
N THR A 43 -15.71 8.66 0.52
CA THR A 43 -15.10 8.64 -0.81
C THR A 43 -14.18 9.84 -1.04
N LEU A 44 -13.17 9.67 -1.89
CA LEU A 44 -12.31 10.78 -2.32
C LEU A 44 -13.15 11.93 -2.91
N ARG A 45 -14.17 11.58 -3.70
CA ARG A 45 -15.07 12.55 -4.33
C ARG A 45 -15.75 13.45 -3.29
N LYS A 46 -16.28 12.86 -2.21
CA LYS A 46 -16.92 13.61 -1.12
C LYS A 46 -15.92 14.56 -0.45
N VAL A 47 -14.74 14.07 -0.12
CA VAL A 47 -13.66 14.87 0.49
C VAL A 47 -13.25 16.05 -0.39
N LEU A 48 -12.99 15.81 -1.67
CA LEU A 48 -12.58 16.86 -2.61
C LEU A 48 -13.69 17.90 -2.84
N HIS A 49 -14.95 17.47 -2.87
CA HIS A 49 -16.09 18.38 -3.02
C HIS A 49 -16.19 19.35 -1.83
N THR A 50 -16.13 18.85 -0.60
CA THR A 50 -16.15 19.69 0.62
C THR A 50 -14.97 20.67 0.66
N LEU A 51 -13.79 20.25 0.21
CA LEU A 51 -12.64 21.17 0.12
C LEU A 51 -12.84 22.23 -0.97
N ALA A 52 -13.42 21.87 -2.11
CA ALA A 52 -13.64 22.78 -3.24
C ALA A 52 -14.70 23.86 -2.95
N GLU A 53 -15.64 23.61 -2.04
CA GLU A 53 -16.59 24.62 -1.56
C GLU A 53 -15.90 25.76 -0.79
N ILE A 54 -14.74 25.50 -0.21
CA ILE A 54 -13.95 26.45 0.56
C ILE A 54 -12.85 27.07 -0.31
N ASP A 55 -12.06 26.22 -0.97
CA ASP A 55 -10.93 26.61 -1.81
C ASP A 55 -10.78 25.61 -2.97
N LYS A 56 -11.20 26.07 -4.15
CA LYS A 56 -11.16 25.28 -5.38
C LYS A 56 -9.73 24.98 -5.82
N GLU A 57 -8.80 25.92 -5.67
CA GLU A 57 -7.42 25.76 -6.14
C GLU A 57 -6.68 24.70 -5.33
N VAL A 58 -6.88 24.72 -4.00
CA VAL A 58 -6.33 23.69 -3.09
C VAL A 58 -6.91 22.32 -3.42
N ALA A 59 -8.24 22.22 -3.61
CA ALA A 59 -8.90 20.96 -3.94
C ALA A 59 -8.39 20.36 -5.28
N GLU A 60 -8.22 21.19 -6.31
CA GLU A 60 -7.67 20.76 -7.59
C GLU A 60 -6.19 20.33 -7.47
N SER A 61 -5.39 21.04 -6.68
CA SER A 61 -3.99 20.65 -6.44
C SER A 61 -3.90 19.29 -5.77
N ILE A 62 -4.70 19.07 -4.72
CA ILE A 62 -4.78 17.78 -4.03
C ILE A 62 -5.21 16.68 -4.99
N HIS A 63 -6.22 16.93 -5.83
CA HIS A 63 -6.68 15.95 -6.81
C HIS A 63 -5.58 15.55 -7.80
N ARG A 64 -4.81 16.53 -8.34
CA ARG A 64 -3.70 16.25 -9.26
C ARG A 64 -2.60 15.42 -8.61
N ASP A 65 -2.25 15.73 -7.37
CA ASP A 65 -1.23 14.97 -6.62
C ASP A 65 -1.73 13.59 -6.22
N TRP A 66 -3.03 13.46 -5.95
CA TRP A 66 -3.67 12.20 -5.64
C TRP A 66 -3.59 11.21 -6.79
N LEU A 67 -3.90 11.65 -8.02
CA LEU A 67 -3.83 10.79 -9.21
C LEU A 67 -2.41 10.25 -9.49
N LYS A 68 -1.38 10.95 -8.99
CA LYS A 68 0.02 10.51 -9.07
C LYS A 68 0.43 9.60 -7.91
N PHE A 69 -0.33 9.61 -6.81
CA PHE A 69 -0.02 8.81 -5.64
C PHE A 69 -0.36 7.34 -5.87
N ARG A 70 0.67 6.51 -5.94
CA ARG A 70 0.54 5.05 -6.10
C ARG A 70 1.30 4.33 -5.00
N PRO A 71 0.64 3.91 -3.92
CA PRO A 71 1.27 3.11 -2.88
C PRO A 71 1.89 1.84 -3.46
N ARG A 72 3.07 1.50 -2.95
CA ARG A 72 3.81 0.30 -3.34
C ARG A 72 3.75 -0.71 -2.21
N ILE A 73 3.19 -1.88 -2.50
CA ILE A 73 2.83 -2.87 -1.48
C ILE A 73 3.72 -4.09 -1.63
N VAL A 74 4.27 -4.54 -0.49
CA VAL A 74 4.96 -5.82 -0.35
C VAL A 74 4.21 -6.60 0.71
N PHE A 75 3.80 -7.82 0.36
CA PHE A 75 3.26 -8.77 1.34
C PHE A 75 4.44 -9.47 2.00
N ASN A 76 4.48 -9.45 3.33
CA ASN A 76 5.56 -10.05 4.09
C ASN A 76 5.01 -11.19 4.95
N GLN A 77 5.86 -12.17 5.25
CA GLN A 77 5.54 -13.34 6.06
C GLN A 77 4.37 -14.18 5.53
N GLY A 78 4.14 -14.17 4.21
CA GLY A 78 3.12 -15.02 3.63
C GLY A 78 3.57 -16.47 3.60
N ARG A 79 2.64 -17.40 3.76
CA ARG A 79 2.94 -18.83 3.83
C ARG A 79 2.61 -19.49 2.50
N ASN A 80 1.46 -19.16 1.94
CA ASN A 80 0.95 -19.81 0.74
C ASN A 80 0.42 -18.78 -0.27
N PRO A 81 0.35 -19.11 -1.57
CA PRO A 81 -0.18 -18.20 -2.58
C PRO A 81 -1.62 -17.72 -2.32
N GLU A 82 -2.43 -18.49 -1.58
CA GLU A 82 -3.80 -18.15 -1.19
C GLU A 82 -3.88 -16.92 -0.29
N ASP A 83 -2.79 -16.55 0.38
CA ASP A 83 -2.71 -15.31 1.17
C ASP A 83 -2.94 -14.06 0.30
N LEU A 84 -2.78 -14.18 -1.02
CA LEU A 84 -2.98 -13.11 -1.99
C LEU A 84 -4.42 -13.00 -2.53
N VAL A 85 -5.37 -13.83 -2.08
CA VAL A 85 -6.78 -13.73 -2.50
C VAL A 85 -7.36 -12.34 -2.20
N VAL A 86 -6.92 -11.72 -1.11
CA VAL A 86 -7.36 -10.37 -0.68
C VAL A 86 -6.99 -9.26 -1.66
N VAL A 87 -6.02 -9.46 -2.54
CA VAL A 87 -5.48 -8.42 -3.44
C VAL A 87 -6.54 -7.83 -4.38
N ASP A 88 -7.45 -8.65 -4.90
CA ASP A 88 -8.45 -8.19 -5.87
C ASP A 88 -9.53 -7.34 -5.18
N GLN A 89 -10.08 -7.85 -4.08
CA GLN A 89 -11.03 -7.11 -3.25
C GLN A 89 -10.42 -5.79 -2.76
N MET A 90 -9.13 -5.81 -2.42
CA MET A 90 -8.41 -4.60 -2.03
C MET A 90 -8.35 -3.57 -3.15
N ASN A 91 -7.92 -3.98 -4.35
CA ASN A 91 -7.85 -3.08 -5.50
C ASN A 91 -9.22 -2.48 -5.82
N GLU A 92 -10.27 -3.29 -5.86
CA GLU A 92 -11.63 -2.83 -6.12
C GLU A 92 -12.10 -1.83 -5.08
N THR A 93 -11.87 -2.13 -3.79
CA THR A 93 -12.29 -1.26 -2.68
C THR A 93 -11.55 0.08 -2.71
N LEU A 94 -10.24 0.07 -2.97
CA LEU A 94 -9.42 1.28 -3.00
C LEU A 94 -9.71 2.15 -4.22
N GLU A 95 -9.91 1.55 -5.40
CA GLU A 95 -10.28 2.31 -6.60
C GLU A 95 -11.70 2.88 -6.45
N ARG A 96 -12.67 2.08 -5.98
CA ARG A 96 -14.06 2.52 -5.83
C ARG A 96 -14.22 3.64 -4.81
N ASN A 97 -13.60 3.51 -3.64
CA ASN A 97 -13.82 4.46 -2.54
C ASN A 97 -12.87 5.64 -2.65
N LEU A 98 -11.60 5.40 -2.97
CA LEU A 98 -10.54 6.39 -2.84
C LEU A 98 -9.92 6.78 -4.18
N SER A 99 -10.36 6.20 -5.30
CA SER A 99 -9.70 6.36 -6.61
C SER A 99 -8.19 6.15 -6.51
N LEU A 100 -7.79 5.19 -5.68
CA LEU A 100 -6.41 4.94 -5.30
C LEU A 100 -5.90 3.67 -5.96
N ARG A 101 -4.89 3.84 -6.81
CA ARG A 101 -4.22 2.73 -7.50
C ARG A 101 -2.97 2.29 -6.74
N CYS A 102 -2.83 0.99 -6.51
CA CYS A 102 -1.66 0.42 -5.85
C CYS A 102 -0.77 -0.35 -6.83
N ASP A 103 0.52 -0.37 -6.55
CA ASP A 103 1.50 -1.18 -7.27
C ASP A 103 2.03 -2.28 -6.34
N TYR A 104 1.90 -3.54 -6.74
CA TYR A 104 2.32 -4.69 -5.94
C TYR A 104 3.73 -5.13 -6.32
N PHE A 105 4.68 -4.99 -5.40
CA PHE A 105 6.10 -5.16 -5.66
C PHE A 105 6.60 -6.58 -5.37
N GLY A 106 6.05 -7.26 -4.36
CA GLY A 106 6.51 -8.60 -4.01
C GLY A 106 5.71 -9.26 -2.90
N HIS A 107 5.99 -10.55 -2.75
CA HIS A 107 5.52 -11.41 -1.69
C HIS A 107 6.75 -12.09 -1.10
N LEU A 108 7.04 -11.84 0.17
CA LEU A 108 8.12 -12.46 0.91
C LEU A 108 7.54 -13.61 1.72
N PHE A 109 8.04 -14.82 1.48
CA PHE A 109 7.59 -16.00 2.21
C PHE A 109 8.07 -15.95 3.66
N PHE A 110 7.29 -16.56 4.54
CA PHE A 110 7.70 -16.76 5.92
C PHE A 110 8.96 -17.63 5.96
N ASP A 111 9.99 -17.13 6.65
CA ASP A 111 11.22 -17.87 6.91
C ASP A 111 11.61 -17.71 8.39
N PRO A 112 11.74 -18.81 9.16
CA PRO A 112 12.10 -18.75 10.57
C PRO A 112 13.48 -18.12 10.83
N LYS A 113 14.37 -18.06 9.83
CA LYS A 113 15.67 -17.40 9.93
C LYS A 113 15.54 -15.90 10.19
N THR A 114 14.44 -15.26 9.79
CA THR A 114 14.16 -13.85 10.11
C THR A 114 14.08 -13.62 11.63
N SER A 115 13.31 -14.47 12.33
CA SER A 115 13.18 -14.42 13.79
C SER A 115 14.48 -14.82 14.49
N GLU A 116 15.24 -15.76 13.93
CA GLU A 116 16.53 -16.17 14.48
C GLU A 116 17.57 -15.05 14.39
N SER A 117 17.66 -14.39 13.23
CA SER A 117 18.49 -13.20 12.99
C SER A 117 18.20 -12.09 14.01
N LEU A 118 16.91 -11.82 14.28
CA LEU A 118 16.53 -10.82 15.28
C LEU A 118 17.02 -11.18 16.69
N ARG A 119 16.87 -12.46 17.11
CA ARG A 119 17.35 -12.93 18.41
C ARG A 119 18.86 -12.82 18.54
N ARG A 120 19.59 -13.11 17.45
CA ARG A 120 21.06 -13.00 17.39
C ARG A 120 21.55 -11.55 17.30
N ARG A 121 20.66 -10.59 17.04
CA ARG A 121 21.00 -9.18 16.77
C ARG A 121 22.01 -9.03 15.63
N GLU A 122 21.90 -9.91 14.65
CA GLU A 122 22.78 -9.96 13.48
C GLU A 122 21.93 -9.82 12.22
N PRO A 123 22.32 -9.02 11.22
CA PRO A 123 21.58 -8.89 9.97
C PRO A 123 21.35 -10.25 9.30
N LEU A 124 20.14 -10.48 8.80
CA LEU A 124 19.73 -11.75 8.19
C LEU A 124 20.67 -12.19 7.05
N LYS A 125 21.14 -11.25 6.24
CA LYS A 125 22.07 -11.52 5.13
C LYS A 125 23.45 -11.98 5.61
N SER A 126 23.91 -11.51 6.77
CA SER A 126 25.17 -11.97 7.37
C SER A 126 25.00 -13.33 8.03
N PHE A 127 23.90 -13.50 8.79
CA PHE A 127 23.62 -14.69 9.57
C PHE A 127 23.21 -15.91 8.72
N ALA A 128 22.36 -15.70 7.71
CA ALA A 128 21.80 -16.76 6.87
C ALA A 128 21.79 -16.35 5.39
N PRO A 129 22.96 -16.12 4.77
CA PRO A 129 23.08 -15.61 3.40
C PRO A 129 22.40 -16.47 2.35
N GLU A 130 22.36 -17.79 2.57
CA GLU A 130 21.78 -18.77 1.63
C GLU A 130 20.29 -19.03 1.87
N SER A 131 19.65 -18.31 2.80
CA SER A 131 18.22 -18.50 3.05
C SER A 131 17.36 -17.97 1.88
N LYS A 132 16.27 -18.67 1.58
CA LYS A 132 15.31 -18.30 0.52
C LYS A 132 14.78 -16.88 0.70
N ILE A 133 14.60 -16.43 1.93
CA ILE A 133 14.18 -15.06 2.23
C ILE A 133 15.22 -13.99 1.87
N VAL A 134 16.52 -14.29 1.96
CA VAL A 134 17.58 -13.36 1.52
C VAL A 134 17.56 -13.22 0.00
N GLU A 135 17.39 -14.34 -0.71
CA GLU A 135 17.19 -14.32 -2.17
C GLU A 135 15.96 -13.48 -2.55
N ASP A 136 14.82 -13.67 -1.87
CA ASP A 136 13.60 -12.90 -2.13
C ASP A 136 13.78 -11.39 -1.87
N ILE A 137 14.50 -11.03 -0.80
CA ILE A 137 14.83 -9.64 -0.49
C ILE A 137 15.73 -9.04 -1.56
N ASP A 138 16.75 -9.78 -2.04
CA ASP A 138 17.65 -9.30 -3.08
C ASP A 138 16.91 -9.12 -4.43
N LEU A 139 16.00 -10.03 -4.79
CA LEU A 139 15.13 -9.89 -5.95
C LEU A 139 14.19 -8.68 -5.83
N LEU A 140 13.59 -8.49 -4.65
CA LEU A 140 12.73 -7.34 -4.37
C LEU A 140 13.52 -6.03 -4.44
N ALA A 141 14.72 -5.98 -3.87
CA ALA A 141 15.60 -4.81 -3.91
C ALA A 141 15.97 -4.44 -5.35
N ASN A 142 16.36 -5.44 -6.16
CA ASN A 142 16.63 -5.25 -7.59
C ASN A 142 15.40 -4.71 -8.34
N ARG A 143 14.21 -5.21 -8.02
CA ARG A 143 12.95 -4.71 -8.59
C ARG A 143 12.69 -3.25 -8.20
N VAL A 144 12.92 -2.90 -6.93
CA VAL A 144 12.80 -1.52 -6.45
C VAL A 144 13.74 -0.61 -7.24
N ILE A 145 15.04 -0.93 -7.30
CA ILE A 145 16.04 -0.12 -8.01
C ILE A 145 15.64 0.11 -9.46
N ARG A 146 15.21 -0.94 -10.17
CA ARG A 146 14.87 -0.87 -11.60
C ARG A 146 13.55 -0.16 -11.89
N LEU A 147 12.55 -0.34 -11.03
CA LEU A 147 11.16 0.03 -11.35
C LEU A 147 10.63 1.20 -10.50
N TRP A 148 11.43 1.78 -9.59
CA TRP A 148 10.97 2.81 -8.66
C TRP A 148 10.36 4.05 -9.33
N LYS A 149 10.80 4.41 -10.53
CA LYS A 149 10.31 5.62 -11.22
C LYS A 149 9.05 5.39 -12.06
N GLN A 150 8.62 4.15 -12.24
CA GLN A 150 7.54 3.81 -13.16
C GLN A 150 6.37 3.07 -12.48
N PRO A 151 5.13 3.30 -12.94
CA PRO A 151 3.98 2.57 -12.44
C PRO A 151 3.98 1.12 -12.93
N LEU A 152 3.63 0.17 -12.06
CA LEU A 152 3.60 -1.24 -12.40
C LEU A 152 2.22 -1.66 -12.93
N ARG A 153 2.09 -1.74 -14.25
CA ARG A 153 0.87 -2.24 -14.91
C ARG A 153 0.63 -3.71 -14.56
N ASN A 154 -0.63 -4.06 -14.29
CA ASN A 154 -1.06 -5.43 -13.96
C ASN A 154 -0.29 -6.07 -12.79
N SER A 155 0.22 -5.25 -11.86
CA SER A 155 1.10 -5.71 -10.77
C SER A 155 0.43 -6.74 -9.86
N ALA A 156 -0.88 -6.64 -9.61
CA ALA A 156 -1.63 -7.63 -8.84
C ALA A 156 -1.59 -9.03 -9.47
N ARG A 157 -1.90 -9.13 -10.77
CA ARG A 157 -1.85 -10.40 -11.52
C ARG A 157 -0.42 -10.95 -11.58
N LEU A 158 0.56 -10.09 -11.85
CA LEU A 158 1.97 -10.48 -11.89
C LEU A 158 2.46 -10.97 -10.52
N LEU A 159 2.03 -10.34 -9.43
CA LEU A 159 2.36 -10.77 -8.08
C LEU A 159 1.83 -12.19 -7.83
N LYS A 160 0.53 -12.42 -8.08
CA LYS A 160 -0.11 -13.74 -7.87
C LYS A 160 0.60 -14.84 -8.67
N ASN A 161 0.79 -14.64 -9.97
CA ASN A 161 1.41 -15.64 -10.84
C ASN A 161 2.86 -15.96 -10.41
N ASN A 162 3.65 -14.93 -10.08
CA ASN A 162 5.02 -15.16 -9.62
C ASN A 162 5.07 -15.86 -8.26
N THR A 163 4.14 -15.55 -7.36
CA THR A 163 4.07 -16.19 -6.03
C THR A 163 3.75 -17.67 -6.15
N VAL A 164 2.79 -18.04 -7.00
CA VAL A 164 2.48 -19.45 -7.31
C VAL A 164 3.72 -20.16 -7.87
N LYS A 165 4.35 -19.59 -8.91
CA LYS A 165 5.54 -20.17 -9.53
C LYS A 165 6.68 -20.39 -8.54
N ILE A 166 6.99 -19.40 -7.69
CA ILE A 166 8.06 -19.51 -6.69
C ILE A 166 7.70 -20.55 -5.63
N TYR A 167 6.42 -20.61 -5.22
CA TYR A 167 5.96 -21.60 -4.25
C TYR A 167 6.11 -23.03 -4.79
N GLU A 168 5.63 -23.29 -6.00
CA GLU A 168 5.76 -24.58 -6.69
C GLU A 168 7.23 -25.01 -6.78
N GLN A 169 8.13 -24.11 -7.18
CA GLN A 169 9.57 -24.43 -7.32
C GLN A 169 10.27 -24.76 -5.99
N ARG A 170 9.71 -24.32 -4.85
CA ARG A 170 10.40 -24.36 -3.55
C ARG A 170 9.81 -25.35 -2.57
N TYR A 171 8.55 -25.72 -2.73
CA TYR A 171 7.76 -26.45 -1.73
C TYR A 171 6.95 -27.62 -2.31
N LEU A 172 6.91 -27.79 -3.63
CA LEU A 172 6.30 -28.94 -4.32
C LEU A 172 7.37 -29.69 -5.14
#